data_AF-A0A085FVM9-F1
#
_entry.id   AF-A0A085FVM9-F1
#
_cell.length_a   1.000
_cell.length_b   1.000
_cell.length_c   1.000
_cell.angle_alpha   90.00
_cell.angle_beta   90.00
_cell.angle_gamma   90.00
#
_symmetry.space_group_name_H-M   'P 1'
#
loop_
_entity.id
_entity.type
_entity.pdbx_description
1 polymer ?
#
loop_
_entity_poly.entity_id
_entity_poly.type
_entity_poly.pdbx_seq_one_letter_code
_entity_poly.pdbx_strand_id
1 'polypeptide(L)'
;MKVLLLGGYGGFGARIARRLADAGHEVLVAGRSREKAEKFCAGRPRLTPLRLDRDRDIVLVLAEHRPAVLIDAAGPFQGLGYAVARACIAARCHYLDIADARDFVAGIGTLAEAARAAGVVVVSGASSVPALSGAAAHALADGMDHVRAVEIAISASNRATAGASVTKAIFSYIGKPIPLWRAGRWTSGFGWQDIRHEAFTIADEPPLAGRLVGLADVPDLALLPDRLPGKPSVSFRAGTELRWQNRALWLASWPVRWGWISNLVRFAPLVLQAQRLTSAWGSDRSGMMVRLFGHAGGRAVERRWTLIASEGDGPEIPGLAAAILVDRLARGDVPAGACDAGEILSLSAFEPAFTQLAIRHEMAELPQPPPLYARVLGDAFATLPAALRAIHTVLRDGGAHGRAMVTRGCNPIARAIAALFGFPPEGEHGLHVAFAESGGVETWIRDFSGHRFSSQLSQQGQQLVERFGPLRFGFNLVADDKGLAMQLKRWWLGPIPLPLTLAPRSLAREWEEDGRFHFDVPIALPLIGLVVHYRGWLEPAGDSARSLQQNAPDRARRVLSG
;
A
#
# COMPACT_ATOMS: atom_id res chain seq x y z
N MET A 1 30.17 17.97 -9.02
CA MET A 1 30.47 17.67 -7.59
C MET A 1 31.17 16.32 -7.47
N LYS A 2 31.88 16.08 -6.36
CA LYS A 2 32.47 14.78 -6.01
C LYS A 2 31.48 13.95 -5.19
N VAL A 3 31.11 12.78 -5.71
CA VAL A 3 30.10 11.86 -5.15
C VAL A 3 30.77 10.55 -4.74
N LEU A 4 30.49 10.06 -3.54
CA LEU A 4 30.87 8.71 -3.12
C LEU A 4 29.66 7.78 -3.24
N LEU A 5 29.74 6.78 -4.10
CA LEU A 5 28.62 5.85 -4.35
C LEU A 5 28.93 4.47 -3.78
N LEU A 6 28.31 4.15 -2.64
CA LEU A 6 28.40 2.86 -1.96
C LEU A 6 27.59 1.82 -2.73
N GLY A 7 28.20 0.66 -3.05
CA GLY A 7 27.55 -0.34 -3.90
C GLY A 7 27.53 0.06 -5.37
N GLY A 8 28.47 0.91 -5.81
CA GLY A 8 28.43 1.59 -7.09
C GLY A 8 28.59 0.72 -8.35
N TYR A 9 28.95 -0.56 -8.21
CA TYR A 9 28.94 -1.54 -9.31
C TYR A 9 27.85 -2.62 -9.13
N GLY A 10 26.90 -2.41 -8.22
CA GLY A 10 25.69 -3.22 -8.08
C GLY A 10 24.64 -2.87 -9.15
N GLY A 11 23.49 -3.57 -9.13
CA GLY A 11 22.45 -3.40 -10.15
C GLY A 11 21.96 -1.95 -10.31
N PHE A 12 21.55 -1.30 -9.23
CA PHE A 12 21.12 0.11 -9.25
C PHE A 12 22.29 1.09 -9.11
N GLY A 13 23.27 0.79 -8.25
CA GLY A 13 24.45 1.64 -8.07
C GLY A 13 25.20 1.89 -9.38
N ALA A 14 25.38 0.87 -10.23
CA ALA A 14 26.02 1.03 -11.54
C ALA A 14 25.30 2.03 -12.44
N ARG A 15 23.98 2.09 -12.38
CA ARG A 15 23.16 2.99 -13.20
C ARG A 15 23.26 4.42 -12.71
N ILE A 16 23.17 4.61 -11.40
CA ILE A 16 23.38 5.89 -10.74
C ILE A 16 24.80 6.42 -11.04
N ALA A 17 25.83 5.57 -10.94
CA ALA A 17 27.21 5.95 -11.23
C ALA A 17 27.37 6.51 -12.65
N ARG A 18 26.84 5.79 -13.65
CA ARG A 18 26.92 6.21 -15.05
C ARG A 18 26.16 7.51 -15.28
N ARG A 19 24.92 7.60 -14.80
CA ARG A 19 24.08 8.80 -14.94
C ARG A 19 24.75 10.04 -14.33
N LEU A 20 25.32 9.91 -13.14
CA LEU A 20 26.04 11.01 -12.49
C LEU A 20 27.31 11.40 -13.24
N ALA A 21 28.07 10.42 -13.75
CA ALA A 21 29.26 10.70 -14.56
C ALA A 21 28.91 11.39 -15.89
N ASP A 22 27.84 10.94 -16.54
CA ASP A 22 27.35 11.52 -17.81
C ASP A 22 26.79 12.93 -17.59
N ALA A 23 26.24 13.22 -16.40
CA ALA A 23 25.88 14.57 -15.94
C ALA A 23 27.08 15.43 -15.48
N GLY A 24 28.31 14.91 -15.57
CA GLY A 24 29.53 15.67 -15.29
C GLY A 24 30.04 15.61 -13.85
N HIS A 25 29.47 14.78 -12.98
CA HIS A 25 29.96 14.58 -11.62
C HIS A 25 31.17 13.66 -11.59
N GLU A 26 32.05 13.83 -10.59
CA GLU A 26 33.12 12.88 -10.29
C GLU A 26 32.59 11.84 -9.32
N VAL A 27 32.64 10.56 -9.69
CA VAL A 27 32.03 9.48 -8.89
C VAL A 27 33.08 8.51 -8.40
N LEU A 28 33.26 8.44 -7.09
CA LEU A 28 33.99 7.37 -6.42
C LEU A 28 33.07 6.14 -6.34
N VAL A 29 33.34 5.14 -7.17
CA VAL A 29 32.55 3.90 -7.25
C VAL A 29 33.06 2.93 -6.19
N ALA A 30 32.34 2.85 -5.07
CA ALA A 30 32.80 2.16 -3.88
C ALA A 30 32.10 0.81 -3.65
N GLY A 31 32.86 -0.18 -3.17
CA GLY A 31 32.33 -1.43 -2.63
C GLY A 31 33.42 -2.40 -2.16
N ARG A 32 33.01 -3.57 -1.66
CA ARG A 32 33.92 -4.52 -0.98
C ARG A 32 35.04 -5.11 -1.87
N SER A 33 34.81 -5.25 -3.17
CA SER A 33 35.78 -5.73 -4.15
C SER A 33 36.35 -4.57 -4.97
N ARG A 34 37.66 -4.34 -4.83
CA ARG A 34 38.42 -3.35 -5.61
C ARG A 34 38.43 -3.70 -7.10
N GLU A 35 38.75 -4.95 -7.41
CA GLU A 35 38.81 -5.48 -8.78
C GLU A 35 37.50 -5.24 -9.56
N LYS A 36 36.34 -5.48 -8.93
CA LYS A 36 35.03 -5.22 -9.57
C LYS A 36 34.81 -3.73 -9.81
N ALA A 37 35.26 -2.86 -8.91
CA ALA A 37 35.20 -1.42 -9.10
C ALA A 37 36.11 -0.99 -10.27
N GLU A 38 37.34 -1.48 -10.32
CA GLU A 38 38.31 -1.19 -11.39
C GLU A 38 37.76 -1.62 -12.76
N LYS A 39 37.25 -2.84 -12.86
CA LYS A 39 36.62 -3.35 -14.09
C LYS A 39 35.43 -2.49 -14.53
N PHE A 40 34.63 -2.01 -13.58
CA PHE A 40 33.47 -1.17 -13.88
C PHE A 40 33.86 0.24 -14.34
N CYS A 41 34.91 0.82 -13.75
CA CYS A 41 35.38 2.17 -14.05
C CYS A 41 36.27 2.23 -15.31
N ALA A 42 36.78 1.09 -15.78
CA ALA A 42 37.68 1.02 -16.93
C ALA A 42 37.14 1.79 -18.15
N GLY A 43 37.98 2.69 -18.68
CA GLY A 43 37.65 3.51 -19.85
C GLY A 43 36.68 4.67 -19.60
N ARG A 44 36.32 4.98 -18.35
CA ARG A 44 35.41 6.09 -18.00
C ARG A 44 36.10 7.12 -17.11
N PRO A 45 36.40 8.33 -17.62
CA PRO A 45 37.28 9.29 -16.93
C PRO A 45 36.71 9.86 -15.62
N ARG A 46 35.38 9.91 -15.48
CA ARG A 46 34.70 10.46 -14.29
C ARG A 46 34.33 9.40 -13.24
N LEU A 47 34.71 8.14 -13.46
CA LEU A 47 34.50 7.05 -12.52
C LEU A 47 35.85 6.63 -11.92
N THR A 48 35.97 6.72 -10.60
CA THR A 48 37.16 6.30 -9.88
C THR A 48 36.85 5.10 -9.00
N PRO A 49 37.56 3.97 -9.16
CA PRO A 49 37.29 2.78 -8.36
C PRO A 49 37.77 2.97 -6.92
N LEU A 50 36.97 2.50 -5.94
CA LEU A 50 37.32 2.54 -4.53
C LEU A 50 36.92 1.24 -3.81
N ARG A 51 37.83 0.70 -3.00
CA ARG A 51 37.50 -0.38 -2.06
C ARG A 51 36.92 0.24 -0.80
N LEU A 52 35.73 -0.20 -0.41
CA LEU A 52 35.07 0.25 0.81
C LEU A 52 34.20 -0.85 1.39
N ASP A 53 34.46 -1.20 2.65
CA ASP A 53 33.54 -1.93 3.49
C ASP A 53 32.85 -0.96 4.47
N ARG A 54 31.52 -0.86 4.41
CA ARG A 54 30.79 0.18 5.15
C ARG A 54 30.93 0.03 6.66
N ASP A 55 31.09 -1.21 7.12
CA ASP A 55 31.11 -1.54 8.54
C ASP A 55 32.47 -1.25 9.18
N ARG A 56 33.50 -0.99 8.36
CA ARG A 56 34.89 -0.82 8.82
C ARG A 56 35.51 0.50 8.38
N ASP A 57 35.26 0.90 7.13
CA ASP A 57 36.10 1.87 6.44
C ASP A 57 35.42 3.25 6.33
N ILE A 58 34.12 3.37 6.62
CA ILE A 58 33.31 4.53 6.22
C ILE A 58 33.84 5.87 6.75
N VAL A 59 34.23 5.94 8.02
CA VAL A 59 34.74 7.17 8.64
C VAL A 59 36.07 7.59 8.03
N LEU A 60 36.98 6.63 7.81
CA LEU A 60 38.30 6.87 7.23
C LEU A 60 38.18 7.36 5.78
N VAL A 61 37.35 6.70 4.98
CA VAL A 61 37.11 7.09 3.59
C VAL A 61 36.52 8.49 3.49
N LEU A 62 35.54 8.83 4.34
CA LEU A 62 34.95 10.17 4.33
C LEU A 62 35.98 11.25 4.67
N ALA A 63 36.87 10.99 5.63
CA ALA A 63 37.94 11.91 6.01
C ALA A 63 39.00 12.08 4.90
N GLU A 64 39.37 10.99 4.23
CA GLU A 64 40.37 10.97 3.15
C GLU A 64 39.84 11.66 1.88
N HIS A 65 38.67 11.27 1.41
CA HIS A 65 38.19 11.70 0.10
C HIS A 65 37.30 12.94 0.12
N ARG A 66 36.71 13.27 1.28
CA ARG A 66 35.83 14.44 1.50
C ARG A 66 34.80 14.63 0.35
N PRO A 67 33.98 13.60 0.05
CA PRO A 67 32.94 13.76 -0.96
C PRO A 67 31.92 14.81 -0.50
N ALA A 68 31.29 15.50 -1.45
CA ALA A 68 30.21 16.43 -1.14
C ALA A 68 28.95 15.67 -0.69
N VAL A 69 28.70 14.51 -1.32
CA VAL A 69 27.56 13.65 -1.01
C VAL A 69 27.97 12.18 -1.10
N LEU A 70 27.47 11.38 -0.17
CA LEU A 70 27.47 9.93 -0.24
C LEU A 70 26.09 9.43 -0.67
N ILE A 71 26.06 8.51 -1.63
CA ILE A 71 24.86 7.77 -2.01
C ILE A 71 25.03 6.31 -1.60
N ASP A 72 24.18 5.81 -0.70
CA ASP A 72 24.15 4.40 -0.33
C ASP A 72 23.20 3.63 -1.26
N ALA A 73 23.78 2.85 -2.18
CA ALA A 73 23.07 1.92 -3.05
C ALA A 73 23.36 0.45 -2.70
N ALA A 74 23.92 0.21 -1.51
CA ALA A 74 24.30 -1.12 -1.07
C ALA A 74 23.20 -1.72 -0.18
N GLY A 75 22.12 -2.22 -0.79
CA GLY A 75 21.08 -2.97 -0.08
C GLY A 75 21.45 -4.44 0.23
N PRO A 76 20.55 -5.21 0.87
CA PRO A 76 19.23 -4.80 1.37
C PRO A 76 19.36 -3.88 2.60
N PHE A 77 18.34 -3.04 2.83
CA PHE A 77 18.31 -2.09 3.96
C PHE A 77 17.53 -2.63 5.17
N GLN A 78 16.82 -3.74 5.01
CA GLN A 78 16.04 -4.38 6.06
C GLN A 78 16.95 -4.81 7.22
N GLY A 79 16.69 -4.27 8.41
CA GLY A 79 17.46 -4.52 9.63
C GLY A 79 18.76 -3.71 9.76
N LEU A 80 19.06 -2.79 8.83
CA LEU A 80 20.20 -1.87 8.97
C LEU A 80 19.86 -0.71 9.92
N GLY A 81 20.88 -0.20 10.59
CA GLY A 81 20.81 1.07 11.32
C GLY A 81 21.47 2.21 10.53
N TYR A 82 21.43 3.41 11.10
CA TYR A 82 21.90 4.63 10.42
C TYR A 82 23.40 4.93 10.56
N ALA A 83 24.26 3.92 10.65
CA ALA A 83 25.69 4.12 10.90
C ALA A 83 26.36 4.95 9.79
N VAL A 84 26.05 4.67 8.51
CA VAL A 84 26.59 5.42 7.37
C VAL A 84 26.10 6.87 7.37
N ALA A 85 24.79 7.09 7.54
CA ALA A 85 24.21 8.44 7.60
C ALA A 85 24.82 9.26 8.76
N ARG A 86 24.98 8.66 9.95
CA ARG A 86 25.65 9.31 11.09
C ARG A 86 27.10 9.66 10.81
N ALA A 87 27.84 8.79 10.12
CA ALA A 87 29.21 9.08 9.69
C ALA A 87 29.26 10.26 8.71
N CYS A 88 28.31 10.35 7.77
CA CYS A 88 28.19 11.48 6.86
C CYS A 88 27.91 12.80 7.62
N ILE A 89 26.98 12.79 8.59
CA ILE A 89 26.70 13.96 9.43
C ILE A 89 27.96 14.43 10.16
N ALA A 90 28.69 13.50 10.80
CA ALA A 90 29.93 13.82 11.51
C ALA A 90 31.02 14.40 10.57
N ALA A 91 31.08 13.91 9.33
CA ALA A 91 32.03 14.39 8.32
C ALA A 91 31.54 15.65 7.56
N ARG A 92 30.36 16.20 7.90
CA ARG A 92 29.68 17.27 7.15
C ARG A 92 29.53 16.96 5.66
N CYS A 93 29.20 15.71 5.36
CA CYS A 93 28.90 15.21 4.01
C CYS A 93 27.38 14.99 3.89
N HIS A 94 26.79 15.37 2.76
CA HIS A 94 25.39 15.04 2.48
C HIS A 94 25.21 13.52 2.33
N TYR A 95 24.02 13.01 2.66
CA TYR A 95 23.70 11.60 2.55
C TYR A 95 22.41 11.39 1.75
N LEU A 96 22.46 10.49 0.78
CA LEU A 96 21.30 9.96 0.08
C LEU A 96 21.35 8.43 0.15
N ASP A 97 20.22 7.76 0.13
CA ASP A 97 20.13 6.31 -0.13
C ASP A 97 18.97 5.98 -1.05
N ILE A 98 18.98 4.75 -1.59
CA ILE A 98 17.88 4.21 -2.41
C ILE A 98 17.10 3.12 -1.67
N ALA A 99 16.92 3.26 -0.36
CA ALA A 99 16.27 2.26 0.47
C ALA A 99 14.78 2.11 0.18
N ASP A 100 14.32 0.86 0.19
CA ASP A 100 12.91 0.46 0.12
C ASP A 100 12.42 -0.18 1.43
N ALA A 101 13.26 -0.18 2.48
CA ALA A 101 12.91 -0.77 3.77
C ALA A 101 12.08 0.23 4.58
N ARG A 102 10.81 -0.12 4.83
CA ARG A 102 9.84 0.72 5.56
C ARG A 102 10.43 1.35 6.81
N ASP A 103 10.90 0.54 7.76
CA ASP A 103 11.34 1.03 9.07
C ASP A 103 12.58 1.94 8.95
N PHE A 104 13.49 1.59 8.02
CA PHE A 104 14.69 2.38 7.76
C PHE A 104 14.34 3.76 7.22
N VAL A 105 13.47 3.82 6.21
CA VAL A 105 13.08 5.08 5.56
C VAL A 105 12.20 5.92 6.50
N ALA A 106 11.18 5.34 7.12
CA ALA A 106 10.27 6.06 8.02
C ALA A 106 10.98 6.58 9.29
N GLY A 107 12.05 5.92 9.74
CA GLY A 107 12.82 6.32 10.92
C GLY A 107 13.93 7.34 10.66
N ILE A 108 14.23 7.71 9.40
CA ILE A 108 15.40 8.56 9.08
C ILE A 108 15.30 9.96 9.73
N GLY A 109 14.08 10.45 9.93
CA GLY A 109 13.81 11.75 10.58
C GLY A 109 14.38 11.86 12.00
N THR A 110 14.70 10.75 12.65
CA THR A 110 15.41 10.74 13.95
C THR A 110 16.78 11.42 13.91
N LEU A 111 17.35 11.62 12.70
CA LEU A 111 18.63 12.31 12.50
C LEU A 111 18.47 13.80 12.19
N ALA A 112 17.24 14.33 12.12
CA ALA A 112 16.97 15.67 11.57
C ALA A 112 17.71 16.79 12.31
N GLU A 113 17.69 16.78 13.64
CA GLU A 113 18.38 17.80 14.45
C GLU A 113 19.90 17.73 14.28
N ALA A 114 20.48 16.52 14.28
CA ALA A 114 21.92 16.35 14.09
C ALA A 114 22.37 16.80 12.69
N ALA A 115 21.58 16.47 11.66
CA ALA A 115 21.85 16.90 10.28
C ALA A 115 21.75 18.42 10.13
N ARG A 116 20.72 19.06 10.73
CA ARG A 116 20.56 20.51 10.73
C ARG A 116 21.71 21.21 11.44
N ALA A 117 22.12 20.72 12.61
CA ALA A 117 23.26 21.25 13.36
C ALA A 117 24.59 21.15 12.58
N ALA A 118 24.76 20.08 11.78
CA ALA A 118 25.93 19.91 10.92
C ALA A 118 25.82 20.67 9.57
N GLY A 119 24.67 21.27 9.26
CA GLY A 119 24.42 21.97 8.00
C GLY A 119 24.34 21.04 6.78
N VAL A 120 23.99 19.77 6.98
CA VAL A 120 23.92 18.77 5.90
C VAL A 120 22.50 18.29 5.64
N VAL A 121 22.34 17.66 4.48
CA VAL A 121 21.09 17.07 4.01
C VAL A 121 21.22 15.55 4.07
N VAL A 122 20.23 14.89 4.65
CA VAL A 122 20.14 13.43 4.79
C VAL A 122 18.79 12.99 4.23
N VAL A 123 18.76 12.31 3.09
CA VAL A 123 17.53 11.82 2.48
C VAL A 123 17.53 10.31 2.37
N SER A 124 16.48 9.67 2.87
CA SER A 124 16.29 8.23 2.70
C SER A 124 15.20 7.90 1.68
N GLY A 125 15.40 6.82 0.93
CA GLY A 125 14.43 6.31 -0.04
C GLY A 125 14.35 7.12 -1.34
N ALA A 126 15.47 7.64 -1.84
CA ALA A 126 15.57 8.32 -3.13
C ALA A 126 15.45 7.34 -4.31
N SER A 127 14.35 6.60 -4.38
CA SER A 127 14.10 5.52 -5.35
C SER A 127 12.67 5.54 -5.91
N SER A 128 12.26 4.50 -6.62
CA SER A 128 10.88 4.36 -7.13
C SER A 128 9.85 4.45 -6.01
N VAL A 129 10.18 3.86 -4.86
CA VAL A 129 9.43 3.98 -3.60
C VAL A 129 10.38 4.49 -2.51
N PRO A 130 10.02 5.52 -1.72
CA PRO A 130 8.82 6.34 -1.82
C PRO A 130 8.93 7.55 -2.77
N ALA A 131 10.09 7.85 -3.38
CA ALA A 131 10.26 9.15 -4.05
C ALA A 131 9.34 9.34 -5.28
N LEU A 132 9.39 8.41 -6.25
CA LEU A 132 8.57 8.54 -7.46
C LEU A 132 7.09 8.22 -7.18
N SER A 133 6.80 7.20 -6.38
CA SER A 133 5.43 6.86 -5.98
C SER A 133 4.76 7.97 -5.18
N GLY A 134 5.48 8.59 -4.25
CA GLY A 134 5.03 9.74 -3.48
C GLY A 134 4.78 10.96 -4.37
N ALA A 135 5.71 11.26 -5.28
CA ALA A 135 5.56 12.34 -6.26
C ALA A 135 4.29 12.16 -7.14
N ALA A 136 4.04 10.95 -7.62
CA ALA A 136 2.85 10.61 -8.38
C ALA A 136 1.57 10.68 -7.53
N ALA A 137 1.60 10.16 -6.29
CA ALA A 137 0.45 10.19 -5.40
C ALA A 137 0.01 11.62 -5.06
N HIS A 138 0.95 12.53 -4.78
CA HIS A 138 0.64 13.93 -4.53
C HIS A 138 0.11 14.65 -5.77
N ALA A 139 0.69 14.39 -6.95
CA ALA A 139 0.17 14.95 -8.20
C ALA A 139 -1.27 14.50 -8.49
N LEU A 140 -1.62 13.25 -8.19
CA LEU A 140 -2.98 12.73 -8.38
C LEU A 140 -3.95 13.27 -7.32
N ALA A 141 -3.48 13.50 -6.09
CA ALA A 141 -4.30 14.00 -4.99
C ALA A 141 -4.65 15.50 -5.11
N ASP A 142 -3.93 16.26 -5.92
CA ASP A 142 -4.13 17.71 -6.07
C ASP A 142 -5.57 18.05 -6.48
N GLY A 143 -6.27 18.85 -5.67
CA GLY A 143 -7.68 19.18 -5.89
C GLY A 143 -8.70 18.07 -5.61
N MET A 144 -8.32 16.97 -4.94
CA MET A 144 -9.28 16.01 -4.38
C MET A 144 -9.81 16.48 -3.03
N ASP A 145 -11.11 16.30 -2.78
CA ASP A 145 -11.75 16.61 -1.51
C ASP A 145 -11.28 15.65 -0.40
N HIS A 146 -11.14 14.37 -0.76
CA HIS A 146 -10.74 13.30 0.15
C HIS A 146 -10.26 12.08 -0.66
N VAL A 147 -9.19 11.42 -0.21
CA VAL A 147 -8.70 10.15 -0.76
C VAL A 147 -9.15 9.01 0.16
N ARG A 148 -9.73 7.95 -0.40
CA ARG A 148 -10.18 6.75 0.32
C ARG A 148 -9.17 5.61 0.24
N ALA A 149 -8.54 5.45 -0.92
CA ALA A 149 -7.57 4.39 -1.15
C ALA A 149 -6.47 4.82 -2.12
N VAL A 150 -5.27 4.30 -1.88
CA VAL A 150 -4.10 4.36 -2.76
C VAL A 150 -3.67 2.93 -3.08
N GLU A 151 -3.63 2.59 -4.36
CA GLU A 151 -3.11 1.32 -4.85
C GLU A 151 -1.89 1.56 -5.73
N ILE A 152 -0.76 0.99 -5.35
CA ILE A 152 0.50 1.10 -6.07
C ILE A 152 0.90 -0.29 -6.57
N ALA A 153 1.32 -0.39 -7.83
CA ALA A 153 1.80 -1.63 -8.41
C ALA A 153 3.09 -1.41 -9.21
N ILE A 154 4.06 -2.31 -9.04
CA ILE A 154 5.27 -2.39 -9.90
C ILE A 154 5.39 -3.80 -10.45
N SER A 155 5.55 -3.91 -11.77
CA SER A 155 5.90 -5.14 -12.46
C SER A 155 7.23 -4.96 -13.19
N ALA A 156 8.29 -5.59 -12.71
CA ALA A 156 9.57 -5.60 -13.41
C ALA A 156 9.57 -6.59 -14.58
N SER A 157 10.26 -6.25 -15.67
CA SER A 157 10.55 -7.19 -16.75
C SER A 157 11.42 -8.33 -16.24
N ASN A 158 11.35 -9.51 -16.87
CA ASN A 158 12.18 -10.64 -16.43
C ASN A 158 13.62 -10.55 -16.96
N ARG A 159 13.83 -9.80 -18.05
CA ARG A 159 15.18 -9.46 -18.56
C ARG A 159 15.90 -8.44 -17.69
N ALA A 160 15.14 -7.59 -16.99
CA ALA A 160 15.65 -6.79 -15.88
C ALA A 160 16.05 -7.73 -14.73
N THR A 161 17.33 -8.07 -14.65
CA THR A 161 17.82 -9.02 -13.65
C THR A 161 17.59 -8.43 -12.25
N ALA A 162 16.73 -9.08 -11.45
CA ALA A 162 16.57 -8.73 -10.04
C ALA A 162 17.92 -8.90 -9.32
N GLY A 163 18.44 -7.81 -8.78
CA GLY A 163 19.71 -7.84 -8.05
C GLY A 163 19.62 -8.70 -6.80
N ALA A 164 20.76 -9.21 -6.33
CA ALA A 164 20.81 -10.01 -5.10
C ALA A 164 20.24 -9.29 -3.87
N SER A 165 20.28 -7.95 -3.84
CA SER A 165 19.67 -7.13 -2.80
C SER A 165 18.13 -7.23 -2.81
N VAL A 166 17.50 -7.10 -3.97
CA VAL A 166 16.03 -7.16 -4.12
C VAL A 166 15.51 -8.55 -3.73
N THR A 167 16.14 -9.62 -4.20
CA THR A 167 15.75 -10.99 -3.82
C THR A 167 15.86 -11.21 -2.31
N LYS A 168 16.92 -10.71 -1.66
CA LYS A 168 17.08 -10.78 -0.20
C LYS A 168 16.04 -9.92 0.53
N ALA A 169 15.72 -8.74 0.02
CA ALA A 169 14.68 -7.87 0.58
C ALA A 169 13.32 -8.58 0.56
N ILE A 170 12.89 -9.12 -0.59
CA ILE A 170 11.65 -9.91 -0.71
C ILE A 170 11.64 -11.06 0.30
N PHE A 171 12.73 -11.83 0.37
CA PHE A 171 12.83 -12.98 1.28
C PHE A 171 12.89 -12.62 2.76
N SER A 172 13.16 -11.36 3.10
CA SER A 172 13.18 -10.89 4.47
C SER A 172 11.77 -10.73 5.06
N TYR A 173 10.75 -10.42 4.22
CA TYR A 173 9.37 -10.19 4.64
C TYR A 173 8.34 -11.17 4.06
N ILE A 174 8.72 -12.03 3.10
CA ILE A 174 7.81 -13.02 2.50
C ILE A 174 7.13 -13.88 3.58
N GLY A 175 5.80 -14.01 3.51
CA GLY A 175 4.98 -14.73 4.50
C GLY A 175 4.88 -14.10 5.89
N LYS A 176 5.62 -13.02 6.18
CA LYS A 176 5.55 -12.30 7.45
C LYS A 176 4.41 -11.29 7.46
N PRO A 177 3.87 -10.95 8.65
CA PRO A 177 2.86 -9.90 8.77
C PRO A 177 3.44 -8.54 8.37
N ILE A 178 2.68 -7.80 7.57
CA ILE A 178 2.99 -6.44 7.11
C ILE A 178 1.90 -5.52 7.68
N PRO A 179 2.24 -4.50 8.48
CA PRO A 179 1.25 -3.54 8.98
C PRO A 179 0.64 -2.73 7.84
N LEU A 180 -0.69 -2.57 7.83
CA LEU A 180 -1.43 -1.85 6.80
C LEU A 180 -2.52 -1.01 7.42
N TRP A 181 -2.59 0.26 7.05
CA TRP A 181 -3.74 1.11 7.37
C TRP A 181 -4.89 0.79 6.40
N ARG A 182 -5.97 0.19 6.91
CA ARG A 182 -7.17 -0.20 6.14
C ARG A 182 -8.38 -0.21 7.06
N ALA A 183 -9.56 0.08 6.52
CA ALA A 183 -10.81 0.13 7.27
C ALA A 183 -10.76 1.01 8.53
N GLY A 184 -10.05 2.14 8.44
CA GLY A 184 -9.88 3.11 9.54
C GLY A 184 -9.09 2.59 10.75
N ARG A 185 -8.33 1.49 10.62
CA ARG A 185 -7.44 1.00 11.69
C ARG A 185 -6.18 0.34 11.14
N TRP A 186 -5.18 0.16 12.00
CA TRP A 186 -4.03 -0.67 11.67
C TRP A 186 -4.42 -2.15 11.67
N THR A 187 -4.13 -2.82 10.57
CA THR A 187 -4.35 -4.25 10.34
C THR A 187 -3.06 -4.90 9.83
N SER A 188 -3.11 -6.19 9.51
CA SER A 188 -1.96 -6.90 8.95
C SER A 188 -2.31 -7.62 7.64
N GLY A 189 -1.50 -7.41 6.61
CA GLY A 189 -1.39 -8.28 5.45
C GLY A 189 -0.21 -9.24 5.60
N PHE A 190 0.04 -10.09 4.60
CA PHE A 190 1.18 -11.02 4.63
C PHE A 190 2.03 -10.87 3.36
N GLY A 191 3.35 -10.84 3.54
CA GLY A 191 4.31 -10.64 2.45
C GLY A 191 4.15 -11.64 1.32
N TRP A 192 4.08 -11.12 0.09
CA TRP A 192 3.85 -11.85 -1.16
C TRP A 192 2.54 -12.66 -1.23
N GLN A 193 1.59 -12.33 -0.36
CA GLN A 193 0.20 -12.79 -0.44
C GLN A 193 -0.69 -11.70 -1.05
N ASP A 194 -2.02 -11.87 -1.01
CA ASP A 194 -2.99 -10.93 -1.61
C ASP A 194 -2.63 -10.61 -3.09
N ILE A 195 -2.37 -11.69 -3.84
CA ILE A 195 -1.93 -11.60 -5.24
C ILE A 195 -3.07 -11.10 -6.13
N ARG A 196 -2.74 -10.20 -7.06
CA ARG A 196 -3.68 -9.62 -8.01
C ARG A 196 -3.12 -9.64 -9.43
N HIS A 197 -4.02 -9.68 -10.40
CA HIS A 197 -3.67 -9.43 -11.79
C HIS A 197 -3.82 -7.94 -12.05
N GLU A 198 -2.75 -7.32 -12.52
CA GLU A 198 -2.73 -5.92 -12.93
C GLU A 198 -2.51 -5.82 -14.44
N ALA A 199 -3.07 -4.75 -15.00
CA ALA A 199 -2.83 -4.35 -16.37
C ALA A 199 -2.33 -2.91 -16.37
N PHE A 200 -1.15 -2.68 -16.93
CA PHE A 200 -0.60 -1.34 -17.10
C PHE A 200 -0.99 -0.85 -18.50
N THR A 201 -1.78 0.22 -18.55
CA THR A 201 -2.34 0.78 -19.79
C THR A 201 -1.97 2.24 -19.91
N ILE A 202 -1.48 2.62 -21.09
CA ILE A 202 -1.26 3.99 -21.54
C ILE A 202 -1.88 4.09 -22.93
N ALA A 203 -2.46 5.23 -23.28
CA ALA A 203 -2.97 5.49 -24.62
C ALA A 203 -1.87 5.22 -25.68
N ASP A 204 -2.25 4.62 -26.80
CA ASP A 204 -1.35 4.33 -27.93
C ASP A 204 -0.16 3.39 -27.64
N GLU A 205 -0.13 2.73 -26.48
CA GLU A 205 0.88 1.74 -26.11
C GLU A 205 0.25 0.34 -25.91
N PRO A 206 0.89 -0.75 -26.39
CA PRO A 206 0.41 -2.09 -26.12
C PRO A 206 0.38 -2.35 -24.60
N PRO A 207 -0.74 -2.81 -24.01
CA PRO A 207 -0.87 -2.92 -22.56
C PRO A 207 0.03 -4.02 -21.99
N LEU A 208 0.55 -3.82 -20.78
CA LEU A 208 1.19 -4.89 -20.00
C LEU A 208 0.11 -5.67 -19.25
N ALA A 209 -0.63 -6.53 -19.97
CA ALA A 209 -1.77 -7.24 -19.43
C ALA A 209 -1.40 -8.48 -18.59
N GLY A 210 -2.18 -8.72 -17.54
CA GLY A 210 -2.14 -9.95 -16.75
C GLY A 210 -0.83 -10.17 -16.01
N ARG A 211 -0.22 -9.09 -15.50
CA ARG A 211 0.93 -9.15 -14.61
C ARG A 211 0.46 -9.57 -13.22
N LEU A 212 1.03 -10.66 -12.69
CA LEU A 212 0.68 -11.12 -11.36
C LEU A 212 1.59 -10.41 -10.35
N VAL A 213 1.01 -9.68 -9.40
CA VAL A 213 1.73 -8.93 -8.37
C VAL A 213 1.26 -9.36 -6.98
N GLY A 214 2.15 -9.32 -5.99
CA GLY A 214 1.87 -9.69 -4.60
C GLY A 214 2.22 -8.56 -3.63
N LEU A 215 1.59 -8.56 -2.44
CA LEU A 215 1.81 -7.56 -1.41
C LEU A 215 3.29 -7.48 -1.01
N ALA A 216 3.88 -6.30 -1.09
CA ALA A 216 5.28 -6.06 -0.74
C ALA A 216 5.41 -4.99 0.33
N ASP A 217 6.41 -5.13 1.20
CA ASP A 217 6.64 -4.21 2.30
C ASP A 217 7.52 -3.03 1.86
N VAL A 218 6.94 -1.84 1.80
CA VAL A 218 7.59 -0.61 1.33
C VAL A 218 7.25 0.58 2.23
N PRO A 219 8.00 1.70 2.16
CA PRO A 219 7.80 2.86 3.03
C PRO A 219 6.46 3.55 2.81
N ASP A 220 5.94 3.58 1.58
CA ASP A 220 4.65 4.19 1.22
C ASP A 220 3.48 3.71 2.09
N LEU A 221 3.52 2.45 2.53
CA LEU A 221 2.49 1.84 3.40
C LEU A 221 2.40 2.51 4.78
N ALA A 222 3.49 3.14 5.23
CA ALA A 222 3.55 3.89 6.48
C ALA A 222 3.47 5.40 6.26
N LEU A 223 3.98 5.90 5.13
CA LEU A 223 4.10 7.33 4.86
C LEU A 223 2.81 7.95 4.29
N LEU A 224 2.23 7.35 3.24
CA LEU A 224 1.10 7.95 2.52
C LEU A 224 -0.21 8.07 3.31
N PRO A 225 -0.54 7.19 4.29
CA PRO A 225 -1.75 7.38 5.08
C PRO A 225 -1.78 8.75 5.77
N ASP A 226 -0.68 9.21 6.35
CA ASP A 226 -0.66 10.48 7.09
C ASP A 226 -0.36 11.71 6.21
N ARG A 227 -0.13 11.53 4.91
CA ARG A 227 0.28 12.58 3.97
C ARG A 227 -0.78 13.00 2.96
N LEU A 228 -1.83 12.19 2.81
CA LEU A 228 -2.90 12.46 1.86
C LEU A 228 -4.21 12.81 2.60
N PRO A 229 -5.04 13.70 2.03
CA PRO A 229 -6.27 14.11 2.67
C PRO A 229 -7.19 12.91 2.87
N GLY A 230 -7.67 12.73 4.09
CA GLY A 230 -8.62 11.67 4.42
C GLY A 230 -8.04 10.36 4.93
N LYS A 231 -6.72 10.32 5.17
CA LYS A 231 -6.02 9.17 5.74
C LYS A 231 -6.32 7.86 5.00
N PRO A 232 -6.03 7.79 3.69
CA PRO A 232 -6.48 6.70 2.84
C PRO A 232 -5.84 5.37 3.21
N SER A 233 -6.53 4.29 2.89
CA SER A 233 -5.89 2.98 2.87
C SER A 233 -4.79 2.94 1.82
N VAL A 234 -3.69 2.24 2.09
CA VAL A 234 -2.57 2.15 1.15
C VAL A 234 -2.20 0.69 0.93
N SER A 235 -2.01 0.33 -0.34
CA SER A 235 -1.49 -0.98 -0.72
C SER A 235 -0.43 -0.84 -1.79
N PHE A 236 0.61 -1.66 -1.66
CA PHE A 236 1.69 -1.75 -2.63
C PHE A 236 1.88 -3.22 -3.03
N ARG A 237 1.90 -3.49 -4.33
CA ARG A 237 2.17 -4.82 -4.86
C ARG A 237 3.33 -4.79 -5.84
N ALA A 238 4.24 -5.74 -5.68
CA ALA A 238 5.34 -5.96 -6.60
C ALA A 238 5.18 -7.31 -7.30
N GLY A 239 5.65 -7.39 -8.53
CA GLY A 239 5.71 -8.66 -9.25
C GLY A 239 6.79 -8.66 -10.31
N THR A 240 7.11 -9.87 -10.75
CA THR A 240 7.88 -10.08 -11.98
C THR A 240 6.94 -10.35 -13.15
N GLU A 241 7.45 -10.25 -14.36
CA GLU A 241 6.71 -10.59 -15.58
C GLU A 241 6.15 -12.01 -15.59
N LEU A 242 6.94 -12.98 -15.11
CA LEU A 242 6.59 -14.39 -15.20
C LEU A 242 5.62 -14.78 -14.08
N ARG A 243 4.37 -15.09 -14.45
CA ARG A 243 3.31 -15.47 -13.50
C ARG A 243 3.72 -16.63 -12.57
N TRP A 244 4.47 -17.60 -13.09
CA TRP A 244 4.89 -18.76 -12.29
C TRP A 244 5.90 -18.37 -11.20
N GLN A 245 6.76 -17.37 -11.42
CA GLN A 245 7.69 -16.88 -10.38
C GLN A 245 6.90 -16.28 -9.22
N ASN A 246 5.89 -15.46 -9.52
CA ASN A 246 5.01 -14.88 -8.51
C ASN A 246 4.19 -15.94 -7.77
N ARG A 247 3.70 -16.98 -8.45
CA ARG A 247 3.03 -18.13 -7.82
C ARG A 247 3.98 -18.93 -6.93
N ALA A 248 5.22 -19.13 -7.34
CA ALA A 248 6.24 -19.82 -6.54
C ALA A 248 6.56 -19.04 -5.25
N LEU A 249 6.70 -17.71 -5.33
CA LEU A 249 6.86 -16.85 -4.16
C LEU A 249 5.62 -16.89 -3.26
N TRP A 250 4.42 -16.85 -3.84
CA TRP A 250 3.18 -17.01 -3.08
C TRP A 250 3.13 -18.36 -2.33
N LEU A 251 3.49 -19.47 -2.98
CA LEU A 251 3.60 -20.79 -2.33
C LEU A 251 4.65 -20.78 -1.21
N ALA A 252 5.81 -20.18 -1.47
CA ALA A 252 6.91 -20.08 -0.50
C ALA A 252 6.56 -19.22 0.72
N SER A 253 5.57 -18.33 0.61
CA SER A 253 5.09 -17.53 1.74
C SER A 253 4.35 -18.34 2.81
N TRP A 254 3.74 -19.48 2.47
CA TRP A 254 2.91 -20.26 3.40
C TRP A 254 3.70 -20.93 4.52
N PRO A 255 4.83 -21.63 4.26
CA PRO A 255 5.67 -22.16 5.33
C PRO A 255 6.16 -21.09 6.32
N VAL A 256 6.42 -19.87 5.83
CA VAL A 256 6.79 -18.76 6.71
C VAL A 256 5.60 -18.25 7.51
N ARG A 257 4.43 -18.09 6.86
CA ARG A 257 3.18 -17.67 7.53
C ARG A 257 2.73 -18.66 8.61
N TRP A 258 2.93 -19.97 8.39
CA TRP A 258 2.63 -21.02 9.37
C TRP A 258 3.71 -21.17 10.45
N GLY A 259 4.82 -20.42 10.36
CA GLY A 259 5.90 -20.45 11.34
C GLY A 259 6.86 -21.63 11.21
N TRP A 260 6.80 -22.40 10.12
CA TRP A 260 7.71 -23.54 9.88
C TRP A 260 9.14 -23.07 9.55
N ILE A 261 9.26 -21.90 8.92
CA ILE A 261 10.54 -21.29 8.55
C ILE A 261 10.50 -19.81 8.93
N SER A 262 11.57 -19.27 9.53
CA SER A 262 11.59 -17.87 10.01
C SER A 262 11.76 -16.84 8.88
N ASN A 263 12.54 -17.15 7.85
CA ASN A 263 12.68 -16.37 6.62
C ASN A 263 13.35 -17.20 5.52
N LEU A 264 13.30 -16.72 4.27
CA LEU A 264 13.87 -17.42 3.12
C LEU A 264 15.22 -16.85 2.66
N VAL A 265 15.80 -15.88 3.37
CA VAL A 265 16.98 -15.12 2.91
C VAL A 265 18.17 -16.02 2.56
N ARG A 266 18.33 -17.14 3.29
CA ARG A 266 19.38 -18.14 3.05
C ARG A 266 19.29 -18.82 1.68
N PHE A 267 18.10 -18.88 1.08
CA PHE A 267 17.85 -19.47 -0.23
C PHE A 267 18.04 -18.48 -1.40
N ALA A 268 18.31 -17.21 -1.12
CA ALA A 268 18.50 -16.20 -2.17
C ALA A 268 19.56 -16.57 -3.23
N PRO A 269 20.73 -17.16 -2.89
CA PRO A 269 21.72 -17.56 -3.91
C PRO A 269 21.20 -18.59 -4.92
N LEU A 270 20.42 -19.57 -4.45
CA LEU A 270 19.83 -20.60 -5.31
C LEU A 270 18.81 -20.00 -6.27
N VAL A 271 17.97 -19.10 -5.79
CA VAL A 271 16.97 -18.42 -6.62
C VAL A 271 17.63 -17.51 -7.65
N LEU A 272 18.72 -16.83 -7.31
CA LEU A 272 19.47 -16.02 -8.27
C LEU A 272 20.08 -16.88 -9.38
N GLN A 273 20.54 -18.10 -9.07
CA GLN A 273 21.01 -19.05 -10.08
C GLN A 273 19.86 -19.50 -10.99
N ALA A 274 18.70 -19.85 -10.42
CA ALA A 274 17.52 -20.21 -11.20
C ALA A 274 17.02 -19.04 -12.08
N GLN A 275 17.02 -17.81 -11.56
CA GLN A 275 16.61 -16.63 -12.31
C GLN A 275 17.50 -16.38 -13.53
N ARG A 276 18.82 -16.61 -13.43
CA ARG A 276 19.75 -16.51 -14.57
C ARG A 276 19.42 -17.48 -15.70
N LEU A 277 18.91 -18.67 -15.39
CA LEU A 277 18.49 -19.64 -16.41
C LEU A 277 17.25 -19.17 -17.17
N THR A 278 16.40 -18.38 -16.49
CA THR A 278 15.15 -17.88 -17.06
C THR A 278 15.23 -16.46 -17.58
N SER A 279 16.37 -15.76 -17.45
CA SER A 279 16.46 -14.31 -17.70
C SER A 279 16.29 -13.92 -19.17
N ALA A 280 16.46 -14.86 -20.10
CA ALA A 280 16.19 -14.65 -21.52
C ALA A 280 14.70 -14.76 -21.88
N TRP A 281 13.87 -15.29 -20.97
CA TRP A 281 12.44 -15.45 -21.19
C TRP A 281 11.69 -14.18 -20.82
N GLY A 282 10.56 -13.93 -21.49
CA GLY A 282 9.79 -12.70 -21.31
C GLY A 282 10.33 -11.53 -22.12
N SER A 283 9.74 -10.38 -21.89
CA SER A 283 10.04 -9.10 -22.52
C SER A 283 11.06 -8.29 -21.71
N ASP A 284 11.35 -7.10 -22.22
CA ASP A 284 12.15 -6.07 -21.59
C ASP A 284 11.29 -4.97 -20.93
N ARG A 285 9.95 -5.06 -21.07
CA ARG A 285 9.01 -4.03 -20.62
C ARG A 285 8.65 -4.15 -19.14
N SER A 286 8.76 -3.04 -18.43
CA SER A 286 8.40 -2.88 -17.02
C SER A 286 7.26 -1.87 -16.85
N GLY A 287 6.45 -2.02 -15.81
CA GLY A 287 5.33 -1.14 -15.53
C GLY A 287 5.32 -0.67 -14.07
N MET A 288 4.93 0.58 -13.86
CA MET A 288 4.60 1.14 -12.56
C MET A 288 3.25 1.86 -12.66
N MET A 289 2.44 1.78 -11.62
CA MET A 289 1.14 2.44 -11.57
C MET A 289 0.84 2.91 -10.15
N VAL A 290 0.25 4.09 -10.04
CA VAL A 290 -0.32 4.65 -8.80
C VAL A 290 -1.76 5.01 -9.09
N ARG A 291 -2.70 4.51 -8.29
CA ARG A 291 -4.14 4.77 -8.42
C ARG A 291 -4.66 5.34 -7.11
N LEU A 292 -5.34 6.47 -7.17
CA LEU A 292 -6.05 7.09 -6.07
C LEU A 292 -7.55 6.99 -6.33
N PHE A 293 -8.28 6.62 -5.29
CA PHE A 293 -9.73 6.56 -5.31
C PHE A 293 -10.25 7.51 -4.24
N GLY A 294 -11.18 8.39 -4.60
CA GLY A 294 -11.70 9.38 -3.69
C GLY A 294 -12.79 10.23 -4.31
N HIS A 295 -13.00 11.41 -3.74
CA HIS A 295 -13.96 12.38 -4.25
C HIS A 295 -13.24 13.63 -4.73
N ALA A 296 -13.67 14.16 -5.87
CA ALA A 296 -13.23 15.44 -6.41
C ALA A 296 -14.45 16.19 -6.94
N GLY A 297 -14.69 17.41 -6.44
CA GLY A 297 -15.89 18.18 -6.78
C GLY A 297 -17.19 17.44 -6.44
N GLY A 298 -17.19 16.69 -5.33
CA GLY A 298 -18.35 15.91 -4.88
C GLY A 298 -18.65 14.64 -5.69
N ARG A 299 -17.82 14.27 -6.67
CA ARG A 299 -17.97 13.04 -7.48
C ARG A 299 -16.92 12.01 -7.12
N ALA A 300 -17.32 10.74 -7.08
CA ALA A 300 -16.38 9.64 -6.90
C ALA A 300 -15.53 9.44 -8.18
N VAL A 301 -14.21 9.48 -8.03
CA VAL A 301 -13.25 9.38 -9.13
C VAL A 301 -12.11 8.42 -8.79
N GLU A 302 -11.55 7.81 -9.83
CA GLU A 302 -10.23 7.20 -9.84
C GLU A 302 -9.30 8.13 -10.61
N ARG A 303 -8.20 8.55 -9.97
CA ARG A 303 -7.09 9.18 -10.67
C ARG A 303 -5.94 8.21 -10.70
N ARG A 304 -5.37 7.97 -11.88
CA ARG A 304 -4.27 7.04 -12.05
C ARG A 304 -3.13 7.68 -12.82
N TRP A 305 -1.92 7.36 -12.40
CA TRP A 305 -0.70 7.58 -13.15
C TRP A 305 -0.10 6.23 -13.49
N THR A 306 0.16 5.99 -14.77
CA THR A 306 0.78 4.77 -15.26
C THR A 306 2.07 5.12 -15.98
N LEU A 307 3.13 4.35 -15.75
CA LEU A 307 4.39 4.43 -16.46
C LEU A 307 4.72 3.05 -17.04
N ILE A 308 5.08 3.03 -18.33
CA ILE A 308 5.63 1.86 -19.02
C ILE A 308 7.02 2.21 -19.51
N ALA A 309 8.01 1.41 -19.11
CA ALA A 309 9.37 1.47 -19.62
C ALA A 309 9.61 0.30 -20.56
N SER A 310 10.10 0.58 -21.77
CA SER A 310 10.44 -0.38 -22.81
C SER A 310 11.96 -0.46 -22.99
N GLU A 311 12.45 -1.27 -23.94
CA GLU A 311 13.88 -1.38 -24.32
C GLU A 311 14.84 -1.74 -23.18
N GLY A 312 14.30 -2.25 -22.06
CA GLY A 312 15.08 -2.64 -20.90
C GLY A 312 15.42 -1.49 -19.95
N ASP A 313 14.77 -0.33 -20.06
CA ASP A 313 15.03 0.86 -19.25
C ASP A 313 14.35 0.84 -17.87
N GLY A 314 13.45 -0.11 -17.60
CA GLY A 314 12.79 -0.24 -16.29
C GLY A 314 13.73 -0.21 -15.08
N PRO A 315 14.88 -0.94 -15.11
CA PRO A 315 15.92 -0.86 -14.08
C PRO A 315 16.60 0.49 -13.86
N GLU A 316 16.46 1.45 -14.77
CA GLU A 316 16.99 2.81 -14.62
C GLU A 316 16.15 3.65 -13.64
N ILE A 317 14.84 3.38 -13.56
CA ILE A 317 13.87 4.17 -12.78
C ILE A 317 14.26 4.31 -11.30
N PRO A 318 14.66 3.24 -10.58
CA PRO A 318 14.97 3.33 -9.16
C PRO A 318 16.17 4.23 -8.83
N GLY A 319 17.01 4.57 -9.82
CA GLY A 319 18.16 5.47 -9.65
C GLY A 319 17.89 6.93 -10.00
N LEU A 320 16.74 7.26 -10.59
CA LEU A 320 16.46 8.61 -11.11
C LEU A 320 16.37 9.65 -10.00
N ALA A 321 15.65 9.35 -8.92
CA ALA A 321 15.45 10.28 -7.81
C ALA A 321 16.77 10.67 -7.14
N ALA A 322 17.68 9.72 -6.94
CA ALA A 322 19.02 10.01 -6.40
C ALA A 322 19.81 10.98 -7.30
N ALA A 323 19.77 10.81 -8.62
CA ALA A 323 20.45 11.71 -9.55
C ALA A 323 19.84 13.13 -9.52
N ILE A 324 18.51 13.24 -9.54
CA ILE A 324 17.80 14.53 -9.44
C ILE A 324 18.14 15.26 -8.13
N LEU A 325 18.22 14.53 -7.02
CA LEU A 325 18.56 15.11 -5.72
C LEU A 325 20.02 15.58 -5.66
N VAL A 326 20.96 14.89 -6.31
CA VAL A 326 22.35 15.35 -6.41
C VAL A 326 22.42 16.70 -7.14
N ASP A 327 21.66 16.87 -8.23
CA ASP A 327 21.64 18.15 -8.96
C ASP A 327 21.03 19.28 -8.12
N ARG A 328 19.95 19.01 -7.38
CA ARG A 328 19.36 19.99 -6.45
C ARG A 328 20.29 20.35 -5.30
N LEU A 329 21.04 19.38 -4.76
CA LEU A 329 22.07 19.64 -3.75
C LEU A 329 23.18 20.53 -4.30
N ALA A 330 23.61 20.31 -5.55
CA ALA A 330 24.62 21.15 -6.20
C ALA A 330 24.20 22.62 -6.32
N ARG A 331 22.89 22.88 -6.42
CA ARG A 331 22.29 24.22 -6.51
C ARG A 331 21.97 24.84 -5.15
N GLY A 332 21.99 24.05 -4.08
CA GLY A 332 21.58 24.49 -2.74
C GLY A 332 20.06 24.51 -2.52
N ASP A 333 19.30 23.79 -3.35
CA ASP A 333 17.83 23.82 -3.36
C ASP A 333 17.18 22.95 -2.27
N VAL A 334 17.97 22.18 -1.51
CA VAL A 334 17.47 21.25 -0.48
C VAL A 334 17.92 21.71 0.90
N PRO A 335 16.99 21.99 1.84
CA PRO A 335 17.34 22.48 3.16
C PRO A 335 18.03 21.41 4.02
N ALA A 336 18.92 21.84 4.90
CA ALA A 336 19.60 20.97 5.85
C ALA A 336 18.61 20.32 6.83
N GLY A 337 18.86 19.05 7.16
CA GLY A 337 17.96 18.21 7.95
C GLY A 337 17.96 16.77 7.45
N ALA A 338 17.10 15.94 8.06
CA ALA A 338 16.91 14.55 7.66
C ALA A 338 15.43 14.25 7.42
N CYS A 339 15.11 13.66 6.27
CA CYS A 339 13.75 13.27 5.89
C CYS A 339 13.77 12.11 4.88
N ASP A 340 12.64 11.48 4.65
CA ASP A 340 12.48 10.57 3.51
C ASP A 340 12.23 11.36 2.21
N ALA A 341 12.40 10.69 1.07
CA ALA A 341 12.27 11.31 -0.24
C ALA A 341 10.82 11.46 -0.75
N GLY A 342 9.81 11.00 -0.01
CA GLY A 342 8.44 10.84 -0.51
C GLY A 342 7.71 12.13 -0.87
N GLU A 343 8.19 13.28 -0.41
CA GLU A 343 7.61 14.61 -0.67
C GLU A 343 8.61 15.63 -1.23
N ILE A 344 9.88 15.25 -1.41
CA ILE A 344 10.93 16.20 -1.82
C ILE A 344 10.86 16.53 -3.32
N LEU A 345 10.41 15.57 -4.13
CA LEU A 345 10.35 15.69 -5.58
C LEU A 345 8.89 15.75 -6.05
N SER A 346 8.60 16.67 -6.96
CA SER A 346 7.37 16.65 -7.74
C SER A 346 7.48 15.64 -8.87
N LEU A 347 6.35 15.18 -9.41
CA LEU A 347 6.35 14.30 -10.58
C LEU A 347 7.04 14.97 -11.78
N SER A 348 6.83 16.27 -11.95
CA SER A 348 7.47 17.08 -13.00
C SER A 348 9.01 17.10 -12.93
N ALA A 349 9.60 16.85 -11.75
CA ALA A 349 11.06 16.79 -11.60
C ALA A 349 11.67 15.58 -12.32
N PHE A 350 10.87 14.54 -12.62
CA PHE A 350 11.32 13.34 -13.33
C PHE A 350 11.20 13.45 -14.85
N GLU A 351 10.43 14.41 -15.38
CA GLU A 351 10.19 14.58 -16.82
C GLU A 351 11.48 14.63 -17.66
N PRO A 352 12.52 15.41 -17.29
CA PRO A 352 13.76 15.42 -18.06
C PRO A 352 14.44 14.04 -18.12
N ALA A 353 14.33 13.24 -17.05
CA ALA A 353 14.88 11.90 -17.02
C ALA A 353 14.04 10.89 -17.82
N PHE A 354 12.71 11.03 -17.82
CA PHE A 354 11.81 10.18 -18.60
C PHE A 354 12.03 10.37 -20.10
N THR A 355 12.21 11.61 -20.56
CA THR A 355 12.45 11.90 -22.00
C THR A 355 13.76 11.32 -22.55
N GLN A 356 14.72 10.99 -21.67
CA GLN A 356 16.01 10.39 -22.03
C GLN A 356 15.97 8.86 -22.07
N LEU A 357 14.86 8.25 -21.68
CA LEU A 357 14.66 6.81 -21.60
C LEU A 357 13.48 6.40 -22.49
N ALA A 358 13.37 5.11 -22.81
CA ALA A 358 12.22 4.53 -23.48
C ALA A 358 11.01 4.42 -22.53
N ILE A 359 10.61 5.55 -21.94
CA ILE A 359 9.54 5.68 -20.96
C ILE A 359 8.36 6.43 -21.58
N ARG A 360 7.18 5.84 -21.45
CA ARG A 360 5.89 6.51 -21.61
C ARG A 360 5.18 6.54 -20.27
N HIS A 361 4.51 7.65 -19.98
CA HIS A 361 3.63 7.73 -18.83
C HIS A 361 2.42 8.62 -19.13
N GLU A 362 1.34 8.39 -18.41
CA GLU A 362 0.08 9.11 -18.58
C GLU A 362 -0.62 9.25 -17.23
N MET A 363 -1.30 10.38 -17.05
CA MET A 363 -2.29 10.55 -15.99
C MET A 363 -3.69 10.53 -16.60
N ALA A 364 -4.61 9.82 -15.95
CA ALA A 364 -6.00 9.77 -16.36
C ALA A 364 -6.93 9.89 -15.15
N GLU A 365 -8.06 10.56 -15.33
CA GLU A 365 -9.18 10.56 -14.39
C GLU A 365 -10.34 9.77 -14.97
N LEU A 366 -10.88 8.84 -14.18
CA LEU A 366 -11.97 7.97 -14.56
C LEU A 366 -13.11 8.13 -13.55
N PRO A 367 -14.35 8.41 -13.99
CA PRO A 367 -15.49 8.43 -13.09
C PRO A 367 -15.68 7.04 -12.47
N GLN A 368 -16.00 6.99 -11.18
CA GLN A 368 -16.36 5.74 -10.52
C GLN A 368 -17.87 5.53 -10.59
N PRO A 369 -18.33 4.27 -10.75
CA PRO A 369 -19.74 3.97 -10.65
C PRO A 369 -20.28 4.35 -9.26
N PRO A 370 -21.60 4.61 -9.13
CA PRO A 370 -22.21 4.83 -7.82
C PRO A 370 -21.96 3.62 -6.89
N PRO A 371 -21.95 3.84 -5.55
CA PRO A 371 -21.87 2.78 -4.56
C PRO A 371 -22.94 1.70 -4.76
N LEU A 372 -22.72 0.48 -4.26
CA LEU A 372 -23.60 -0.65 -4.55
C LEU A 372 -25.06 -0.36 -4.20
N TYR A 373 -25.32 0.18 -3.02
CA TYR A 373 -26.67 0.49 -2.55
C TYR A 373 -27.33 1.58 -3.40
N ALA A 374 -26.58 2.59 -3.85
CA ALA A 374 -27.10 3.61 -4.76
C ALA A 374 -27.51 3.00 -6.12
N ARG A 375 -26.76 2.03 -6.64
CA ARG A 375 -27.14 1.34 -7.89
C ARG A 375 -28.36 0.44 -7.75
N VAL A 376 -28.60 -0.14 -6.57
CA VAL A 376 -29.76 -1.01 -6.31
C VAL A 376 -31.02 -0.19 -5.99
N LEU A 377 -30.89 0.89 -5.22
CA LEU A 377 -32.01 1.73 -4.80
C LEU A 377 -32.39 2.82 -5.81
N GLY A 378 -31.47 3.22 -6.69
CA GLY A 378 -31.66 4.37 -7.57
C GLY A 378 -31.90 5.65 -6.77
N ASP A 379 -32.86 6.47 -7.21
CA ASP A 379 -33.17 7.77 -6.60
C ASP A 379 -33.59 7.66 -5.11
N ALA A 380 -34.13 6.51 -4.69
CA ALA A 380 -34.49 6.27 -3.29
C ALA A 380 -33.28 6.33 -2.36
N PHE A 381 -32.06 6.12 -2.86
CA PHE A 381 -30.84 6.26 -2.04
C PHE A 381 -30.67 7.67 -1.49
N ALA A 382 -31.08 8.71 -2.24
CA ALA A 382 -31.00 10.09 -1.78
C ALA A 382 -31.97 10.40 -0.64
N THR A 383 -33.03 9.62 -0.49
CA THR A 383 -34.04 9.79 0.57
C THR A 383 -33.61 9.21 1.91
N LEU A 384 -32.62 8.30 1.92
CA LEU A 384 -32.11 7.70 3.15
C LEU A 384 -31.54 8.77 4.10
N PRO A 385 -31.62 8.58 5.43
CA PRO A 385 -30.94 9.42 6.40
C PRO A 385 -29.42 9.53 6.17
N ALA A 386 -28.81 10.61 6.66
CA ALA A 386 -27.41 10.93 6.37
C ALA A 386 -26.44 9.85 6.88
N ALA A 387 -26.68 9.32 8.08
CA ALA A 387 -25.86 8.27 8.67
C ALA A 387 -25.86 6.98 7.83
N LEU A 388 -27.02 6.62 7.24
CA LEU A 388 -27.15 5.45 6.36
C LEU A 388 -26.39 5.67 5.06
N ARG A 389 -26.54 6.85 4.43
CA ARG A 389 -25.79 7.17 3.22
C ARG A 389 -24.29 7.13 3.47
N ALA A 390 -23.82 7.59 4.63
CA ALA A 390 -22.40 7.59 4.98
C ALA A 390 -21.82 6.17 5.04
N ILE A 391 -22.53 5.22 5.66
CA ILE A 391 -22.11 3.81 5.74
C ILE A 391 -22.16 3.13 4.36
N HIS A 392 -23.15 3.44 3.55
CA HIS A 392 -23.39 2.80 2.24
C HIS A 392 -22.70 3.50 1.05
N THR A 393 -21.89 4.53 1.29
CA THR A 393 -21.06 5.19 0.27
C THR A 393 -19.65 4.59 0.26
N VAL A 394 -19.57 3.27 0.09
CA VAL A 394 -18.28 2.55 0.08
C VAL A 394 -17.54 2.79 -1.23
N LEU A 395 -16.29 3.24 -1.13
CA LEU A 395 -15.38 3.40 -2.27
C LEU A 395 -14.01 2.79 -1.93
N ARG A 396 -13.70 1.65 -2.55
CA ARG A 396 -12.52 0.78 -2.31
C ARG A 396 -12.29 0.27 -0.90
N ASP A 397 -12.22 1.15 0.09
CA ASP A 397 -11.93 0.83 1.48
C ASP A 397 -12.71 1.77 2.41
N GLY A 398 -13.19 1.23 3.53
CA GLY A 398 -13.87 1.99 4.56
C GLY A 398 -13.98 1.20 5.85
N GLY A 399 -14.32 1.87 6.93
CA GLY A 399 -14.58 1.21 8.21
C GLY A 399 -15.55 1.98 9.06
N ALA A 400 -16.25 1.25 9.93
CA ALA A 400 -17.13 1.79 10.94
C ALA A 400 -16.93 1.07 12.27
N HIS A 401 -17.23 1.75 13.36
CA HIS A 401 -17.08 1.23 14.72
C HIS A 401 -18.31 1.55 15.55
N GLY A 402 -18.59 0.74 16.57
CA GLY A 402 -19.70 0.96 17.46
C GLY A 402 -19.91 -0.20 18.42
N ARG A 403 -21.16 -0.44 18.80
CA ARG A 403 -21.53 -1.48 19.76
C ARG A 403 -22.70 -2.31 19.27
N ALA A 404 -22.72 -3.57 19.67
CA ALA A 404 -23.81 -4.48 19.34
C ALA A 404 -24.17 -5.38 20.52
N MET A 405 -25.47 -5.58 20.72
CA MET A 405 -26.01 -6.61 21.59
C MET A 405 -26.38 -7.83 20.75
N VAL A 406 -25.90 -9.00 21.15
CA VAL A 406 -26.13 -10.28 20.47
C VAL A 406 -26.98 -11.17 21.37
N THR A 407 -28.06 -11.73 20.83
CA THR A 407 -28.89 -12.77 21.45
C THR A 407 -28.81 -14.06 20.64
N ARG A 408 -28.76 -15.21 21.31
CA ARG A 408 -28.64 -16.53 20.67
C ARG A 408 -29.88 -17.39 20.82
N GLY A 409 -30.05 -18.30 19.85
CA GLY A 409 -30.99 -19.40 19.97
C GLY A 409 -30.63 -20.39 21.08
N CYS A 410 -31.65 -20.94 21.73
CA CYS A 410 -31.49 -22.03 22.70
C CYS A 410 -31.36 -23.41 22.04
N ASN A 411 -31.79 -23.55 20.78
CA ASN A 411 -31.77 -24.83 20.06
C ASN A 411 -30.31 -25.28 19.75
N PRO A 412 -29.90 -26.52 20.05
CA PRO A 412 -28.54 -27.01 19.78
C PRO A 412 -28.17 -26.95 18.29
N ILE A 413 -29.12 -27.18 17.37
CA ILE A 413 -28.90 -27.03 15.93
C ILE A 413 -28.65 -25.57 15.57
N ALA A 414 -29.40 -24.64 16.17
CA ALA A 414 -29.16 -23.21 15.99
C ALA A 414 -27.75 -22.80 16.45
N ARG A 415 -27.27 -23.34 17.58
CA ARG A 415 -25.92 -23.12 18.11
C ARG A 415 -24.82 -23.71 17.21
N ALA A 416 -25.07 -24.87 16.60
CA ALA A 416 -24.13 -25.46 15.63
C ALA A 416 -24.02 -24.61 14.35
N ILE A 417 -25.16 -24.18 13.79
CA ILE A 417 -25.21 -23.29 12.61
C ILE A 417 -24.52 -21.96 12.93
N ALA A 418 -24.81 -21.42 14.10
CA ALA A 418 -24.18 -20.23 14.63
C ALA A 418 -22.64 -20.29 14.68
N ALA A 419 -22.10 -21.41 15.16
CA ALA A 419 -20.66 -21.65 15.22
C ALA A 419 -20.08 -21.83 13.80
N LEU A 420 -20.77 -22.55 12.91
CA LEU A 420 -20.36 -22.76 11.52
C LEU A 420 -20.17 -21.43 10.77
N PHE A 421 -21.06 -20.46 11.00
CA PHE A 421 -20.99 -19.14 10.38
C PHE A 421 -20.11 -18.13 11.14
N GLY A 422 -19.51 -18.53 12.26
CA GLY A 422 -18.64 -17.66 13.05
C GLY A 422 -19.37 -16.50 13.75
N PHE A 423 -20.67 -16.63 13.96
CA PHE A 423 -21.44 -15.60 14.67
C PHE A 423 -20.93 -15.45 16.12
N PRO A 424 -21.01 -14.24 16.73
CA PRO A 424 -20.53 -13.98 18.09
C PRO A 424 -21.35 -14.67 19.18
N PRO A 425 -20.79 -14.93 20.37
CA PRO A 425 -21.56 -15.41 21.52
C PRO A 425 -22.57 -14.35 22.00
N GLU A 426 -23.52 -14.77 22.83
CA GLU A 426 -24.51 -13.86 23.45
C GLU A 426 -23.82 -12.83 24.36
N GLY A 427 -24.30 -11.59 24.33
CA GLY A 427 -23.77 -10.49 25.14
C GLY A 427 -23.55 -9.18 24.36
N GLU A 428 -22.99 -8.19 25.05
CA GLU A 428 -22.57 -6.92 24.46
C GLU A 428 -21.15 -7.02 23.89
N HIS A 429 -20.95 -6.49 22.69
CA HIS A 429 -19.67 -6.52 21.97
C HIS A 429 -19.31 -5.13 21.45
N GLY A 430 -18.03 -4.79 21.51
CA GLY A 430 -17.47 -3.79 20.61
C GLY A 430 -17.52 -4.34 19.18
N LEU A 431 -18.05 -3.53 18.26
CA LEU A 431 -18.22 -3.89 16.85
C LEU A 431 -17.33 -3.01 15.97
N HIS A 432 -16.54 -3.64 15.11
CA HIS A 432 -15.91 -2.98 13.97
C HIS A 432 -16.38 -3.64 12.68
N VAL A 433 -16.72 -2.84 11.68
CA VAL A 433 -17.09 -3.31 10.35
C VAL A 433 -16.10 -2.73 9.35
N ALA A 434 -15.41 -3.61 8.63
CA ALA A 434 -14.55 -3.24 7.53
C ALA A 434 -15.29 -3.42 6.20
N PHE A 435 -15.21 -2.42 5.34
CA PHE A 435 -15.77 -2.40 4.00
C PHE A 435 -14.64 -2.43 2.98
N ALA A 436 -14.74 -3.31 1.99
CA ALA A 436 -13.83 -3.32 0.85
C ALA A 436 -14.63 -3.46 -0.45
N GLU A 437 -14.42 -2.59 -1.43
CA GLU A 437 -15.09 -2.64 -2.73
C GLU A 437 -14.10 -3.01 -3.83
N SER A 438 -14.49 -3.96 -4.66
CA SER A 438 -13.72 -4.34 -5.84
C SER A 438 -14.64 -4.76 -6.99
N GLY A 439 -14.74 -3.92 -8.01
CA GLY A 439 -15.42 -4.25 -9.27
C GLY A 439 -16.94 -4.32 -9.12
N GLY A 440 -17.49 -3.46 -8.26
CA GLY A 440 -18.91 -3.42 -7.93
C GLY A 440 -19.37 -4.47 -6.93
N VAL A 441 -18.43 -5.21 -6.31
CA VAL A 441 -18.71 -6.16 -5.22
C VAL A 441 -18.14 -5.60 -3.93
N GLU A 442 -18.97 -5.51 -2.90
CA GLU A 442 -18.55 -5.07 -1.57
C GLU A 442 -18.35 -6.28 -0.66
N THR A 443 -17.24 -6.32 0.07
CA THR A 443 -16.97 -7.31 1.12
C THR A 443 -17.07 -6.62 2.46
N TRP A 444 -17.96 -7.12 3.31
CA TRP A 444 -18.22 -6.58 4.64
C TRP A 444 -17.73 -7.58 5.67
N ILE A 445 -16.73 -7.20 6.46
CA ILE A 445 -16.15 -8.03 7.52
C ILE A 445 -16.57 -7.43 8.86
N ARG A 446 -17.30 -8.19 9.66
CA ARG A 446 -17.82 -7.76 10.96
C ARG A 446 -17.01 -8.44 12.05
N ASP A 447 -16.46 -7.65 12.97
CA ASP A 447 -15.60 -8.06 14.07
C ASP A 447 -16.26 -7.68 15.40
N PHE A 448 -16.86 -8.67 16.05
CA PHE A 448 -17.51 -8.55 17.34
C PHE A 448 -16.52 -8.99 18.43
N SER A 449 -15.72 -8.04 18.92
CA SER A 449 -14.73 -8.28 19.99
C SER A 449 -13.83 -9.51 19.72
N GLY A 450 -13.40 -9.72 18.47
CA GLY A 450 -12.57 -10.85 18.03
C GLY A 450 -13.33 -11.96 17.30
N HIS A 451 -14.66 -12.01 17.41
CA HIS A 451 -15.49 -12.95 16.66
C HIS A 451 -15.82 -12.37 15.28
N ARG A 452 -15.25 -12.98 14.24
CA ARG A 452 -15.28 -12.44 12.87
C ARG A 452 -16.07 -13.30 11.91
N PHE A 453 -16.89 -12.63 11.11
CA PHE A 453 -17.52 -13.21 9.93
C PHE A 453 -17.60 -12.19 8.80
N SER A 454 -17.77 -12.67 7.56
CA SER A 454 -17.78 -11.79 6.39
C SER A 454 -18.81 -12.22 5.36
N SER A 455 -19.37 -11.24 4.67
CA SER A 455 -20.25 -11.46 3.51
C SER A 455 -19.80 -10.63 2.31
N GLN A 456 -20.20 -11.07 1.11
CA GLN A 456 -19.99 -10.34 -0.14
C GLN A 456 -21.34 -9.88 -0.68
N LEU A 457 -21.49 -8.59 -0.95
CA LEU A 457 -22.69 -7.98 -1.50
C LEU A 457 -22.44 -7.56 -2.94
N SER A 458 -23.41 -7.83 -3.80
CA SER A 458 -23.36 -7.52 -5.23
C SER A 458 -24.76 -7.21 -5.76
N GLN A 459 -24.85 -6.64 -6.95
CA GLN A 459 -26.12 -6.39 -7.62
C GLN A 459 -26.42 -7.48 -8.64
N GLN A 460 -27.66 -7.99 -8.63
CA GLN A 460 -28.19 -8.84 -9.68
C GLN A 460 -29.58 -8.33 -10.11
N GLY A 461 -29.66 -7.66 -11.26
CA GLY A 461 -30.86 -6.93 -11.65
C GLY A 461 -31.19 -5.82 -10.65
N GLN A 462 -32.42 -5.82 -10.14
CA GLN A 462 -32.89 -4.88 -9.10
C GLN A 462 -32.72 -5.42 -7.67
N GLN A 463 -31.95 -6.49 -7.48
CA GLN A 463 -31.76 -7.13 -6.18
C GLN A 463 -30.34 -6.96 -5.67
N LEU A 464 -30.23 -6.76 -4.37
CA LEU A 464 -28.97 -6.91 -3.64
C LEU A 464 -28.79 -8.40 -3.32
N VAL A 465 -27.68 -8.98 -3.77
CA VAL A 465 -27.33 -10.38 -3.49
C VAL A 465 -26.19 -10.43 -2.49
N GLU A 466 -26.48 -10.94 -1.30
CA GLU A 466 -25.48 -11.22 -0.27
C GLU A 466 -25.07 -12.69 -0.33
N ARG A 467 -23.75 -12.94 -0.41
CA ARG A 467 -23.15 -14.26 -0.38
C ARG A 467 -22.44 -14.49 0.94
N PHE A 468 -22.78 -15.63 1.56
CA PHE A 468 -22.18 -16.12 2.79
C PHE A 468 -21.67 -17.55 2.56
N GLY A 469 -20.38 -17.66 2.22
CA GLY A 469 -19.78 -18.93 1.80
C GLY A 469 -20.49 -19.53 0.57
N PRO A 470 -21.09 -20.73 0.67
CA PRO A 470 -21.85 -21.35 -0.43
C PRO A 470 -23.29 -20.84 -0.54
N LEU A 471 -23.81 -20.14 0.48
CA LEU A 471 -25.18 -19.61 0.48
C LEU A 471 -25.23 -18.24 -0.19
N ARG A 472 -26.32 -17.97 -0.90
CA ARG A 472 -26.64 -16.65 -1.47
C ARG A 472 -28.05 -16.26 -1.10
N PHE A 473 -28.27 -14.97 -0.85
CA PHE A 473 -29.54 -14.38 -0.43
C PHE A 473 -29.83 -13.15 -1.28
N GLY A 474 -30.94 -13.15 -1.99
CA GLY A 474 -31.38 -12.06 -2.85
C GLY A 474 -32.44 -11.22 -2.14
N PHE A 475 -32.15 -9.95 -1.93
CA PHE A 475 -32.98 -9.00 -1.22
C PHE A 475 -33.53 -7.93 -2.16
N ASN A 476 -34.81 -7.60 -1.96
CA ASN A 476 -35.32 -6.30 -2.38
C ASN A 476 -35.07 -5.31 -1.25
N LEU A 477 -34.54 -4.14 -1.61
CA LEU A 477 -34.32 -3.05 -0.69
C LEU A 477 -35.54 -2.12 -0.70
N VAL A 478 -36.07 -1.81 0.48
CA VAL A 478 -37.14 -0.83 0.67
C VAL A 478 -36.57 0.29 1.51
N ALA A 479 -36.44 1.47 0.92
CA ALA A 479 -35.86 2.65 1.55
C ALA A 479 -36.86 3.80 1.57
N ASP A 480 -36.85 4.55 2.66
CA ASP A 480 -37.56 5.82 2.83
C ASP A 480 -36.75 6.77 3.73
N ASP A 481 -37.36 7.87 4.14
CA ASP A 481 -36.78 8.86 5.05
C ASP A 481 -36.61 8.36 6.48
N LYS A 482 -37.16 7.19 6.83
CA LYS A 482 -37.05 6.55 8.15
C LYS A 482 -35.96 5.50 8.19
N GLY A 483 -35.57 4.94 7.04
CA GLY A 483 -34.45 4.02 6.96
C GLY A 483 -34.52 3.02 5.82
N LEU A 484 -33.89 1.87 6.03
CA LEU A 484 -33.75 0.80 5.05
C LEU A 484 -34.24 -0.53 5.64
N ALA A 485 -35.02 -1.27 4.87
CA ALA A 485 -35.42 -2.64 5.19
C ALA A 485 -35.02 -3.59 4.07
N MET A 486 -34.45 -4.75 4.44
CA MET A 486 -34.03 -5.78 3.50
C MET A 486 -35.03 -6.93 3.50
N GLN A 487 -35.70 -7.16 2.38
CA GLN A 487 -36.69 -8.22 2.24
C GLN A 487 -36.13 -9.38 1.42
N LEU A 488 -35.93 -10.54 2.06
CA LEU A 488 -35.48 -11.74 1.37
C LEU A 488 -36.53 -12.20 0.34
N LYS A 489 -36.13 -12.31 -0.92
CA LYS A 489 -36.99 -12.80 -2.01
C LYS A 489 -36.51 -14.11 -2.62
N ARG A 490 -35.23 -14.42 -2.53
CA ARG A 490 -34.63 -15.64 -3.12
C ARG A 490 -33.42 -16.08 -2.31
N TRP A 491 -33.12 -17.36 -2.33
CA TRP A 491 -31.88 -17.87 -1.76
C TRP A 491 -31.42 -19.14 -2.47
N TRP A 492 -30.12 -19.41 -2.39
CA TRP A 492 -29.46 -20.51 -3.10
C TRP A 492 -28.42 -21.19 -2.22
N LEU A 493 -28.21 -22.48 -2.48
CA LEU A 493 -27.02 -23.22 -2.08
C LEU A 493 -26.19 -23.53 -3.32
N GLY A 494 -25.04 -22.86 -3.47
CA GLY A 494 -24.26 -22.91 -4.71
C GLY A 494 -25.13 -22.47 -5.90
N PRO A 495 -25.22 -23.25 -6.99
CA PRO A 495 -26.07 -22.93 -8.14
C PRO A 495 -27.57 -23.25 -7.92
N ILE A 496 -27.94 -23.96 -6.86
CA ILE A 496 -29.28 -24.53 -6.70
C ILE A 496 -30.19 -23.53 -5.96
N PRO A 497 -31.29 -23.05 -6.57
CA PRO A 497 -32.29 -22.24 -5.87
C PRO A 497 -33.05 -23.09 -4.85
N LEU A 498 -33.28 -22.54 -3.65
CA LEU A 498 -33.97 -23.24 -2.58
C LEU A 498 -35.39 -22.68 -2.35
N PRO A 499 -36.35 -23.50 -1.90
CA PRO A 499 -37.70 -23.04 -1.58
C PRO A 499 -37.71 -21.97 -0.48
N LEU A 500 -38.53 -20.93 -0.64
CA LEU A 500 -38.65 -19.85 0.37
C LEU A 500 -39.22 -20.32 1.71
N THR A 501 -39.95 -21.44 1.72
CA THR A 501 -40.47 -22.06 2.95
C THR A 501 -39.37 -22.50 3.92
N LEU A 502 -38.17 -22.78 3.39
CA LEU A 502 -36.98 -23.17 4.15
C LEU A 502 -36.02 -21.99 4.40
N ALA A 503 -36.31 -20.81 3.85
CA ALA A 503 -35.43 -19.66 3.93
C ALA A 503 -35.32 -19.12 5.36
N PRO A 504 -34.16 -18.56 5.75
CA PRO A 504 -34.07 -17.81 6.99
C PRO A 504 -35.06 -16.65 6.99
N ARG A 505 -35.84 -16.57 8.06
CA ARG A 505 -36.66 -15.39 8.36
C ARG A 505 -35.72 -14.33 8.93
N SER A 506 -35.43 -13.34 8.10
CA SER A 506 -34.66 -12.16 8.47
C SER A 506 -35.39 -10.91 7.98
N LEU A 507 -35.72 -10.03 8.92
CA LEU A 507 -36.23 -8.69 8.64
C LEU A 507 -35.15 -7.71 9.12
N ALA A 508 -34.06 -7.62 8.37
CA ALA A 508 -32.99 -6.69 8.68
C ALA A 508 -33.48 -5.25 8.44
N ARG A 509 -33.30 -4.40 9.44
CA ARG A 509 -33.68 -2.98 9.40
C ARG A 509 -32.50 -2.11 9.81
N GLU A 510 -32.41 -0.95 9.18
CA GLU A 510 -31.40 0.07 9.45
C GLU A 510 -32.11 1.42 9.52
N TRP A 511 -31.72 2.28 10.45
CA TRP A 511 -32.31 3.61 10.64
C TRP A 511 -31.29 4.57 11.27
N GLU A 512 -31.61 5.86 11.26
CA GLU A 512 -30.83 6.87 11.97
C GLU A 512 -31.50 7.21 13.29
N GLU A 513 -30.73 7.20 14.37
CA GLU A 513 -31.17 7.59 15.71
C GLU A 513 -29.98 8.29 16.38
N ASP A 514 -30.24 9.45 17.00
CA ASP A 514 -29.19 10.30 17.61
C ASP A 514 -28.00 10.61 16.67
N GLY A 515 -28.26 10.74 15.37
CA GLY A 515 -27.25 10.99 14.34
C GLY A 515 -26.33 9.79 14.04
N ARG A 516 -26.65 8.60 14.54
CA ARG A 516 -25.89 7.36 14.35
C ARG A 516 -26.63 6.40 13.46
N PHE A 517 -25.86 5.54 12.78
CA PHE A 517 -26.43 4.41 12.04
C PHE A 517 -26.82 3.33 13.04
N HIS A 518 -28.09 2.98 13.12
CA HIS A 518 -28.61 1.88 13.92
C HIS A 518 -29.02 0.71 13.02
N PHE A 519 -28.85 -0.51 13.51
CA PHE A 519 -29.24 -1.73 12.80
C PHE A 519 -29.91 -2.74 13.74
N ASP A 520 -30.79 -3.55 13.16
CA ASP A 520 -31.45 -4.68 13.80
C ASP A 520 -31.52 -5.84 12.79
N VAL A 521 -30.83 -6.94 13.11
CA VAL A 521 -30.72 -8.11 12.21
C VAL A 521 -31.07 -9.40 12.97
N PRO A 522 -32.36 -9.80 12.97
CA PRO A 522 -32.77 -11.10 13.47
C PRO A 522 -32.62 -12.16 12.38
N ILE A 523 -31.99 -13.30 12.69
CA ILE A 523 -31.88 -14.45 11.79
C ILE A 523 -32.50 -15.66 12.50
N ALA A 524 -33.65 -16.10 12.00
CA ALA A 524 -34.33 -17.30 12.48
C ALA A 524 -34.53 -18.31 11.35
N LEU A 525 -34.45 -19.60 11.65
CA LEU A 525 -34.72 -20.67 10.69
C LEU A 525 -36.10 -21.28 10.97
N PRO A 526 -36.85 -21.66 9.91
CA PRO A 526 -38.08 -22.44 10.08
C PRO A 526 -37.81 -23.69 10.92
N LEU A 527 -38.74 -24.04 11.84
CA LEU A 527 -38.69 -25.20 12.75
C LEU A 527 -37.58 -25.20 13.82
N ILE A 528 -36.46 -24.52 13.58
CA ILE A 528 -35.32 -24.44 14.52
C ILE A 528 -35.48 -23.25 15.48
N GLY A 529 -36.04 -22.15 15.00
CA GLY A 529 -36.19 -20.90 15.75
C GLY A 529 -35.03 -19.93 15.53
N LEU A 530 -34.82 -19.03 16.50
CA LEU A 530 -33.77 -18.02 16.45
C LEU A 530 -32.39 -18.67 16.33
N VAL A 531 -31.54 -18.18 15.42
CA VAL A 531 -30.13 -18.57 15.31
C VAL A 531 -29.24 -17.50 15.95
N VAL A 532 -29.43 -16.26 15.52
CA VAL A 532 -28.73 -15.09 16.06
C VAL A 532 -29.59 -13.86 15.84
N HIS A 533 -29.59 -12.96 16.81
CA HIS A 533 -30.14 -11.62 16.67
C HIS A 533 -29.09 -10.64 17.14
N TYR A 534 -28.64 -9.75 16.26
CA TYR A 534 -27.72 -8.70 16.65
C TYR A 534 -28.31 -7.34 16.29
N ARG A 535 -28.25 -6.42 17.25
CA ARG A 535 -28.73 -5.04 17.13
C ARG A 535 -27.75 -4.08 17.76
N GLY A 536 -27.65 -2.88 17.23
CA GLY A 536 -26.65 -1.94 17.71
C GLY A 536 -26.53 -0.71 16.84
N TRP A 537 -25.41 -0.01 16.97
CA TRP A 537 -25.14 1.21 16.23
C TRP A 537 -23.68 1.24 15.74
N LEU A 538 -23.45 2.05 14.70
CA LEU A 538 -22.14 2.28 14.08
C LEU A 538 -21.94 3.78 13.77
N GLU A 539 -20.68 4.18 13.78
CA GLU A 539 -20.18 5.46 13.29
C GLU A 539 -19.02 5.21 12.31
N PRO A 540 -18.93 5.95 11.18
CA PRO A 540 -17.79 5.86 10.28
C PRO A 540 -16.47 6.16 11.00
N ALA A 541 -15.44 5.37 10.74
CA ALA A 541 -14.13 5.53 11.39
C ALA A 541 -13.38 6.83 10.97
N GLY A 542 -13.84 7.51 9.91
CA GLY A 542 -13.18 8.64 9.26
C GLY A 542 -13.59 10.05 9.71
N ASP A 543 -14.67 10.21 10.49
CA ASP A 543 -15.17 11.54 10.90
C ASP A 543 -14.87 11.93 12.36
N SER A 544 -14.17 11.05 13.09
CA SER A 544 -13.83 11.22 14.51
C SER A 544 -12.88 12.41 14.81
N ALA A 545 -12.36 13.07 13.76
CA ALA A 545 -11.56 14.29 13.93
C ALA A 545 -12.39 15.54 14.27
N ARG A 546 -13.72 15.54 14.05
CA ARG A 546 -14.59 16.67 14.46
C ARG A 546 -15.15 16.54 15.88
N SER A 547 -15.24 15.34 16.44
CA SER A 547 -15.86 15.11 17.76
C SER A 547 -14.86 15.06 18.93
N LEU A 548 -13.57 14.80 18.69
CA LEU A 548 -12.55 14.73 19.75
C LEU A 548 -11.86 16.06 20.07
N GLN A 549 -12.11 17.13 19.30
CA GLN A 549 -11.64 18.49 19.61
C GLN A 549 -12.65 19.33 20.43
N GLN A 550 -13.87 18.83 20.69
CA GLN A 550 -14.89 19.54 21.47
C GLN A 550 -15.04 19.04 22.92
N ASN A 551 -14.29 18.00 23.33
CA ASN A 551 -14.36 17.44 24.70
C ASN A 551 -12.97 17.24 25.35
N ALA A 552 -12.05 18.18 25.15
CA ALA A 552 -10.88 18.30 26.02
C ALA A 552 -11.19 19.34 27.12
N PRO A 553 -11.21 18.97 28.42
CA PRO A 553 -11.39 19.94 29.49
C PRO A 553 -10.19 20.90 29.54
N ASP A 554 -10.52 22.18 29.63
CA ASP A 554 -9.64 23.35 29.65
C ASP A 554 -8.76 23.39 30.92
N ARG A 555 -7.71 22.55 30.95
CA ARG A 555 -6.68 22.53 32.01
C ARG A 555 -5.28 22.47 31.42
N ALA A 556 -4.88 23.47 30.64
CA ALA A 556 -3.45 23.75 30.38
C ALA A 556 -3.18 25.17 29.83
N ARG A 557 -3.99 26.18 30.18
CA ARG A 557 -3.68 27.60 29.92
C ARG A 557 -3.69 28.40 31.21
N ARG A 558 -2.72 28.15 32.10
CA ARG A 558 -2.41 29.02 33.25
C ARG A 558 -1.10 28.66 33.94
N VAL A 559 0.03 28.63 33.23
CA VAL A 559 1.37 28.82 33.82
C VAL A 559 2.31 29.42 32.76
N LEU A 560 2.05 30.65 32.33
CA LEU A 560 3.05 31.55 31.72
C LEU A 560 2.52 32.99 31.90
N SER A 561 2.42 33.39 33.16
CA SER A 561 2.32 34.79 33.61
C SER A 561 2.65 34.78 35.10
N GLY A 562 3.94 34.91 35.38
CA GLY A 562 4.55 34.89 36.70
C GLY A 562 6.05 35.02 36.52
#